data_AF-I4EYR0-F1
#
_entry.id   AF-I4EYR0-F1
#
_cell.length_a   1.000
_cell.length_b   1.000
_cell.length_c   1.000
_cell.angle_alpha   90.00
_cell.angle_beta   90.00
_cell.angle_gamma   90.00
#
_symmetry.space_group_name_H-M   'P 1'
#
loop_
_entity.id
_entity.type
_entity.pdbx_description
1 polymer ?
#
loop_
_entity_poly.entity_id
_entity_poly.type
_entity_poly.pdbx_seq_one_letter_code
_entity_poly.pdbx_strand_id
1 'polypeptide(L)'
;MIVLPFPPPPVAVLAALALLLDVRRRNSERSAPVGVVADMERPWEPAGCSSELSAAVWSWCDDVAVWINHEYAWRPAQMIPACWRQHPHIARELPVLVVLRWQAENAAAPELVEEWNRYAFPMFCDRMVERLGESTCRTGRHQSWPAESRYVAFVDGAGR
;
A
#
# COMPACT_ATOMS: atom_id res chain seq x y z
N MET A 1 -3.60 -20.56 -18.00
CA MET A 1 -3.44 -20.12 -16.61
C MET A 1 -4.57 -19.13 -16.34
N ILE A 2 -5.45 -19.38 -15.36
CA ILE A 2 -6.66 -18.56 -15.12
C ILE A 2 -6.37 -17.41 -14.13
N VAL A 3 -5.32 -17.55 -13.30
CA VAL A 3 -4.92 -16.62 -12.23
C VAL A 3 -3.45 -16.26 -12.44
N LEU A 4 -3.08 -14.98 -12.39
CA LEU A 4 -1.69 -14.54 -12.50
C LEU A 4 -0.94 -14.69 -11.17
N PRO A 5 0.38 -15.00 -11.18
CA PRO A 5 1.17 -14.98 -9.95
C PRO A 5 1.27 -13.56 -9.38
N PHE A 6 1.32 -13.46 -8.05
CA PHE A 6 1.51 -12.18 -7.39
C PHE A 6 2.89 -11.58 -7.73
N PRO A 7 2.98 -10.28 -8.07
CA PRO A 7 4.24 -9.63 -8.41
C PRO A 7 5.28 -9.71 -7.27
N PRO A 8 6.52 -10.18 -7.54
CA PRO A 8 7.54 -10.29 -6.49
C PRO A 8 8.04 -8.90 -6.06
N PRO A 9 8.43 -8.73 -4.78
CA PRO A 9 9.04 -7.48 -4.33
C PRO A 9 10.41 -7.25 -4.99
N PRO A 10 10.75 -6.00 -5.33
CA PRO A 10 12.11 -5.62 -5.70
C PRO A 10 13.13 -5.97 -4.61
N VAL A 11 14.39 -6.16 -4.98
CA VAL A 11 15.46 -6.61 -4.07
C VAL A 11 15.60 -5.71 -2.83
N ALA A 12 15.56 -4.39 -3.00
CA ALA A 12 15.64 -3.44 -1.88
C ALA A 12 14.48 -3.61 -0.88
N VAL A 13 13.26 -3.83 -1.40
CA VAL A 13 12.08 -4.07 -0.57
C VAL A 13 12.19 -5.40 0.16
N LEU A 14 12.60 -6.46 -0.55
CA LEU A 14 12.80 -7.78 0.04
C LEU A 14 13.84 -7.75 1.16
N ALA A 15 14.96 -7.06 0.97
CA ALA A 15 16.00 -6.89 1.98
C ALA A 15 15.48 -6.17 3.23
N ALA A 16 14.73 -5.07 3.06
CA ALA A 16 14.12 -4.35 4.17
C ALA A 16 13.11 -5.22 4.95
N LEU A 17 12.26 -5.97 4.25
CA LEU A 17 11.29 -6.89 4.86
C LEU A 17 12.00 -8.04 5.62
N ALA A 18 13.06 -8.61 5.06
CA ALA A 18 13.84 -9.66 5.71
C ALA A 18 14.47 -9.15 7.02
N LEU A 19 15.07 -7.96 7.01
CA LEU A 19 15.64 -7.33 8.21
C LEU A 19 14.58 -7.13 9.30
N LEU A 20 13.39 -6.66 8.93
CA LEU A 20 12.26 -6.48 9.86
C LEU A 20 11.81 -7.81 10.47
N LEU A 21 11.75 -8.88 9.68
CA LEU A 21 11.39 -10.22 10.16
C LEU A 21 12.45 -10.79 11.12
N ASP A 22 13.73 -10.61 10.81
CA ASP A 22 14.83 -11.06 11.67
C ASP A 22 14.84 -10.32 13.01
N VAL A 23 14.56 -9.02 13.01
CA VAL A 23 14.41 -8.23 14.23
C VAL A 23 13.19 -8.70 15.03
N ARG A 24 12.06 -8.92 14.37
CA ARG A 24 10.84 -9.44 15.02
C ARG A 24 11.10 -10.80 15.68
N ARG A 25 11.80 -11.71 15.02
CA ARG A 25 12.17 -13.03 15.55
C ARG A 25 13.07 -12.91 16.79
N ARG A 26 14.14 -12.11 16.70
CA ARG A 26 15.04 -11.86 17.85
C ARG A 26 14.32 -11.22 19.04
N ASN A 27 13.35 -10.34 18.79
CA ASN A 27 12.56 -9.68 19.83
C ASN A 27 11.50 -10.61 20.45
N SER A 28 11.00 -11.61 19.72
CA SER A 28 10.15 -12.65 20.33
C SER A 28 10.93 -13.59 21.25
N GLU A 29 12.23 -13.75 21.01
CA GLU A 29 13.12 -14.61 21.80
C GLU A 29 13.77 -13.87 22.98
N ARG A 30 13.79 -12.53 22.96
CA ARG A 30 14.44 -11.70 23.98
C ARG A 30 13.71 -10.38 24.13
N SER A 31 13.43 -9.95 25.37
CA SER A 31 12.88 -8.62 25.65
C SER A 31 13.91 -7.55 25.23
N ALA A 32 13.80 -7.05 24.00
CA ALA A 32 14.72 -6.09 23.43
C ALA A 32 14.32 -4.65 23.81
N PRO A 33 15.27 -3.71 23.92
CA PRO A 33 14.95 -2.31 24.16
C PRO A 33 14.15 -1.72 22.99
N VAL A 34 13.09 -0.98 23.31
CA VAL A 34 12.10 -0.39 22.39
C VAL A 34 12.71 0.46 21.26
N GLY A 35 13.95 0.96 21.41
CA GLY A 35 14.60 1.87 20.47
C GLY A 35 15.00 1.29 19.10
N VAL A 36 15.36 0.00 19.00
CA VAL A 36 15.92 -0.57 17.75
C VAL A 36 14.87 -0.69 16.62
N VAL A 37 13.59 -0.78 16.96
CA VAL A 37 12.48 -0.91 15.98
C VAL A 37 12.01 0.45 15.46
N ALA A 38 12.36 1.54 16.13
CA ALA A 38 11.98 2.89 15.73
C ALA A 38 12.76 3.38 14.50
N ASP A 39 14.03 2.98 14.36
CA ASP A 39 14.93 3.44 13.30
C ASP A 39 14.85 2.62 12.01
N MET A 40 14.03 1.57 11.98
CA MET A 40 13.92 0.72 10.80
C MET A 40 12.96 1.31 9.78
N GLU A 41 13.41 1.40 8.54
CA GLU A 41 12.55 1.74 7.41
C GLU A 41 11.45 0.70 7.25
N ARG A 42 10.23 1.18 7.03
CA ARG A 42 9.03 0.34 6.91
C ARG A 42 8.55 0.44 5.49
N PRO A 43 8.71 -0.59 4.65
CA PRO A 43 8.27 -0.54 3.26
C PRO A 43 6.78 -0.24 3.09
N TRP A 44 5.93 -0.51 4.09
CA TRP A 44 4.51 -0.13 4.08
C TRP A 44 4.25 1.34 4.45
N GLU A 45 5.29 2.12 4.80
CA GLU A 45 5.27 3.57 5.04
C GLU A 45 6.36 4.27 4.20
N PRO A 46 6.19 4.38 2.86
CA PRO A 46 7.27 4.83 1.98
C PRO A 46 7.72 6.28 2.19
N ALA A 47 6.91 7.09 2.86
CA ALA A 47 7.26 8.46 3.23
C ALA A 47 8.35 8.54 4.31
N GLY A 48 8.51 7.48 5.11
CA GLY A 48 9.58 7.34 6.11
C GLY A 48 10.80 6.58 5.59
N CYS A 49 10.81 6.19 4.32
CA CYS A 49 11.92 5.47 3.69
C CYS A 49 12.87 6.42 2.97
N SER A 50 14.11 5.99 2.79
CA SER A 50 15.07 6.54 1.85
C SER A 50 14.50 6.61 0.44
N SER A 51 15.05 7.52 -0.38
CA SER A 51 14.57 7.72 -1.75
C SER A 51 14.64 6.45 -2.60
N GLU A 52 15.66 5.62 -2.38
CA GLU A 52 15.83 4.35 -3.10
C GLU A 52 14.75 3.33 -2.72
N LEU A 53 14.57 3.06 -1.42
CA LEU A 53 13.57 2.12 -0.96
C LEU A 53 12.15 2.61 -1.29
N SER A 54 11.89 3.91 -1.13
CA SER A 54 10.60 4.52 -1.48
C SER A 54 10.28 4.32 -2.97
N ALA A 55 11.23 4.58 -3.86
CA ALA A 55 11.05 4.35 -5.31
C ALA A 55 10.80 2.86 -5.63
N ALA A 56 11.51 1.95 -4.97
CA ALA A 56 11.32 0.52 -5.14
C ALA A 56 9.93 0.06 -4.68
N VAL A 57 9.44 0.55 -3.53
CA VAL A 57 8.07 0.27 -3.08
C VAL A 57 7.05 0.81 -4.08
N TRP A 58 7.23 2.03 -4.57
CA TRP A 58 6.30 2.61 -5.53
C TRP A 58 6.22 1.81 -6.82
N SER A 59 7.36 1.35 -7.35
CA SER A 59 7.39 0.46 -8.52
C SER A 59 6.62 -0.83 -8.24
N TRP A 60 6.83 -1.44 -7.09
CA TRP A 60 6.13 -2.67 -6.72
C TRP A 60 4.62 -2.46 -6.58
N CYS A 61 4.20 -1.33 -5.99
CA CYS A 61 2.79 -0.95 -5.92
C CYS A 61 2.15 -0.76 -7.31
N ASP A 62 2.88 -0.28 -8.32
CA ASP A 62 2.36 -0.20 -9.69
C ASP A 62 2.08 -1.60 -10.24
N ASP A 63 3.05 -2.51 -10.13
CA ASP A 63 2.90 -3.90 -10.61
C ASP A 63 1.73 -4.61 -9.91
N VAL A 64 1.61 -4.42 -8.60
CA VAL A 64 0.51 -5.01 -7.82
C VAL A 64 -0.83 -4.33 -8.13
N ALA A 65 -0.88 -3.02 -8.39
CA ALA A 65 -2.12 -2.37 -8.81
C ALA A 65 -2.61 -2.93 -10.16
N VAL A 66 -1.69 -3.21 -11.10
CA VAL A 66 -2.01 -3.90 -12.36
C VAL A 66 -2.55 -5.29 -12.08
N TRP A 67 -1.88 -6.07 -11.22
CA TRP A 67 -2.32 -7.40 -10.83
C TRP A 67 -3.69 -7.39 -10.15
N ILE A 68 -3.95 -6.51 -9.17
CA ILE A 68 -5.24 -6.37 -8.49
C ILE A 68 -6.35 -6.04 -9.50
N ASN A 69 -6.08 -5.10 -10.41
CA ASN A 69 -7.04 -4.70 -11.42
C ASN A 69 -7.35 -5.85 -12.40
N HIS A 70 -6.39 -6.73 -12.68
CA HIS A 70 -6.61 -7.92 -13.49
C HIS A 70 -7.39 -9.01 -12.73
N GLU A 71 -6.97 -9.33 -11.49
CA GLU A 71 -7.48 -10.48 -10.74
C GLU A 71 -8.82 -10.21 -10.03
N TYR A 72 -9.05 -8.99 -9.55
CA TYR A 72 -10.19 -8.68 -8.68
C TYR A 72 -11.16 -7.64 -9.24
N ALA A 73 -10.73 -6.75 -10.15
CA ALA A 73 -11.59 -5.68 -10.63
C ALA A 73 -12.49 -6.14 -11.79
N TRP A 74 -13.67 -6.67 -11.46
CA TRP A 74 -14.69 -6.98 -12.48
C TRP A 74 -15.46 -5.74 -12.94
N ARG A 75 -15.57 -4.72 -12.08
CA ARG A 75 -16.28 -3.47 -12.37
C ARG A 75 -15.29 -2.30 -12.45
N PRO A 76 -15.37 -1.40 -13.45
CA PRO A 76 -14.49 -0.24 -13.55
C PRO A 76 -14.46 0.64 -12.29
N ALA A 77 -15.58 0.73 -11.56
CA ALA A 77 -15.67 1.49 -10.31
C ALA A 77 -14.78 0.95 -9.17
N GLN A 78 -14.35 -0.31 -9.24
CA GLN A 78 -13.50 -0.98 -8.25
C GLN A 78 -12.03 -0.99 -8.67
N MET A 79 -11.68 -0.50 -9.86
CA MET A 79 -10.31 -0.42 -10.30
C MET A 79 -9.52 0.61 -9.48
N ILE A 80 -8.30 0.24 -9.10
CA ILE A 80 -7.28 1.18 -8.65
C ILE A 80 -6.92 2.07 -9.86
N PRO A 81 -7.11 3.40 -9.78
CA PRO A 81 -6.87 4.27 -10.91
C PRO A 81 -5.37 4.38 -11.24
N ALA A 82 -5.01 4.58 -12.50
CA ALA A 82 -3.60 4.76 -12.92
C ALA A 82 -2.92 5.97 -12.23
N CYS A 83 -3.70 6.96 -11.80
CA CYS A 83 -3.25 8.11 -11.03
C CYS A 83 -3.23 7.88 -9.52
N TRP A 84 -3.28 6.63 -9.02
CA TRP A 84 -3.35 6.31 -7.58
C TRP A 84 -2.29 7.03 -6.74
N ARG A 85 -1.07 7.25 -7.26
CA ARG A 85 0.01 7.98 -6.58
C ARG A 85 -0.35 9.45 -6.28
N GLN A 86 -1.24 10.03 -7.06
CA GLN A 86 -1.74 11.39 -6.89
C GLN A 86 -2.91 11.47 -5.88
N HIS A 87 -3.32 10.32 -5.31
CA HIS A 87 -4.35 10.21 -4.30
C HIS A 87 -3.71 9.79 -2.97
N PRO A 88 -3.42 10.73 -2.05
CA PRO A 88 -2.64 10.44 -0.83
C PRO A 88 -3.22 9.30 0.03
N HIS A 89 -4.54 9.11 0.01
CA HIS A 89 -5.17 8.00 0.73
C HIS A 89 -4.86 6.64 0.11
N ILE A 90 -4.87 6.54 -1.23
CA ILE A 90 -4.51 5.29 -1.92
C ILE A 90 -2.99 5.06 -1.78
N ALA A 91 -2.19 6.10 -1.96
CA ALA A 91 -0.74 6.00 -1.82
C ALA A 91 -0.27 5.61 -0.41
N ARG A 92 -1.06 5.90 0.63
CA ARG A 92 -0.80 5.44 2.01
C ARG A 92 -1.25 4.00 2.25
N GLU A 93 -2.39 3.59 1.71
CA GLU A 93 -2.96 2.28 2.03
C GLU A 93 -2.46 1.16 1.12
N LEU A 94 -2.11 1.46 -0.14
CA LEU A 94 -1.68 0.45 -1.10
C LEU A 94 -0.37 -0.25 -0.69
N PRO A 95 0.69 0.43 -0.19
CA PRO A 95 1.89 -0.26 0.31
C PRO A 95 1.60 -1.27 1.42
N VAL A 96 0.70 -0.92 2.35
CA VAL A 96 0.25 -1.82 3.42
C VAL A 96 -0.42 -3.05 2.82
N LEU A 97 -1.37 -2.86 1.90
CA LEU A 97 -2.10 -3.95 1.25
C LEU A 97 -1.17 -4.90 0.48
N VAL A 98 -0.18 -4.34 -0.23
CA VAL A 98 0.84 -5.07 -0.98
C VAL A 98 1.69 -5.94 -0.06
N VAL A 99 2.20 -5.37 1.04
CA VAL A 99 3.01 -6.11 2.01
C VAL A 99 2.19 -7.20 2.70
N LEU A 100 0.93 -6.94 3.06
CA LEU A 100 0.04 -7.96 3.64
C LEU A 100 -0.18 -9.12 2.67
N ARG A 101 -0.41 -8.84 1.37
CA ARG A 101 -0.56 -9.91 0.37
C ARG A 101 0.70 -10.74 0.23
N TRP A 102 1.87 -10.08 0.21
CA TRP A 102 3.16 -10.76 0.16
C TRP A 102 3.41 -11.63 1.40
N GLN A 103 3.09 -11.15 2.60
CA GLN A 103 3.18 -11.95 3.82
C GLN A 103 2.27 -13.18 3.74
N ALA A 104 1.06 -13.02 3.19
CA ALA A 104 0.14 -14.13 2.97
C ALA A 104 0.67 -15.15 1.94
N GLU A 105 1.35 -14.73 0.87
CA GLU A 105 2.01 -15.66 -0.07
C GLU A 105 3.13 -16.48 0.58
N ASN A 106 3.78 -15.93 1.59
CA ASN A 106 4.90 -16.58 2.28
C ASN A 106 4.46 -17.30 3.57
N ALA A 107 3.15 -17.34 3.84
CA ALA A 107 2.59 -17.99 5.01
C ALA A 107 2.60 -19.52 4.84
N ALA A 108 2.85 -20.25 5.92
CA ALA A 108 2.79 -21.72 5.92
C ALA A 108 1.36 -22.26 5.92
N ALA A 109 0.38 -21.41 6.21
CA ALA A 109 -1.01 -21.79 6.44
C ALA A 109 -1.96 -20.70 5.87
N PRO A 110 -3.21 -21.04 5.53
CA PRO A 110 -4.06 -20.23 4.67
C PRO A 110 -4.69 -19.02 5.36
N GLU A 111 -4.53 -18.87 6.68
CA GLU A 111 -5.24 -17.88 7.49
C GLU A 111 -4.90 -16.46 7.05
N LEU A 112 -3.65 -16.15 6.71
CA LEU A 112 -3.27 -14.82 6.24
C LEU A 112 -3.84 -14.51 4.84
N VAL A 113 -4.02 -15.53 4.00
CA VAL A 113 -4.67 -15.37 2.69
C VAL A 113 -6.19 -15.18 2.88
N GLU A 114 -6.81 -15.91 3.79
CA GLU A 114 -8.22 -15.74 4.15
C GLU A 114 -8.46 -14.33 4.74
N GLU A 115 -7.63 -13.89 5.68
CA GLU A 115 -7.72 -12.57 6.30
C GLU A 115 -7.54 -11.45 5.26
N TRP A 116 -6.58 -11.59 4.34
CA TRP A 116 -6.38 -10.62 3.28
C TRP A 116 -7.62 -10.50 2.38
N ASN A 117 -8.18 -11.63 1.95
CA ASN A 117 -9.36 -11.68 1.07
C ASN A 117 -10.64 -11.22 1.76
N ARG A 118 -10.77 -11.50 3.06
CA ARG A 118 -11.98 -11.21 3.85
C ARG A 118 -12.01 -9.81 4.41
N TYR A 119 -10.85 -9.27 4.80
CA TYR A 119 -10.75 -8.04 5.56
C TYR A 119 -9.92 -7.00 4.85
N ALA A 120 -8.63 -7.25 4.60
CA ALA A 120 -7.71 -6.22 4.14
C ALA A 120 -8.12 -5.64 2.77
N PHE A 121 -8.35 -6.51 1.79
CA PHE A 121 -8.67 -6.11 0.42
C PHE A 121 -10.07 -5.49 0.29
N PRO A 122 -11.16 -6.11 0.79
CA PRO A 122 -12.49 -5.51 0.70
C PRO A 122 -12.57 -4.13 1.36
N MET A 123 -12.00 -3.98 2.57
CA MET A 123 -12.05 -2.69 3.26
C MET A 123 -11.21 -1.61 2.56
N PHE A 124 -10.08 -1.96 1.94
CA PHE A 124 -9.33 -1.03 1.08
C PHE A 124 -10.18 -0.57 -0.10
N CYS A 125 -10.83 -1.51 -0.80
CA CYS A 125 -11.71 -1.21 -1.93
C CYS A 125 -12.87 -0.30 -1.52
N ASP A 126 -13.54 -0.59 -0.41
CA ASP A 126 -14.66 0.22 0.08
C ASP A 126 -14.22 1.65 0.40
N ARG A 127 -13.13 1.81 1.16
CA ARG A 127 -12.57 3.14 1.49
C ARG A 127 -12.08 3.89 0.25
N MET A 128 -11.47 3.19 -0.70
CA MET A 128 -11.05 3.76 -1.97
C MET A 128 -12.27 4.24 -2.76
N VAL A 129 -13.32 3.41 -2.84
CA VAL A 129 -14.57 3.75 -3.54
C VAL A 129 -15.20 4.99 -2.94
N GLU A 130 -15.38 4.98 -1.63
CA GLU A 130 -15.95 6.07 -0.84
C GLU A 130 -15.17 7.38 -1.02
N ARG A 131 -13.85 7.38 -0.81
CA ARG A 131 -13.02 8.60 -0.81
C ARG A 131 -12.83 9.21 -2.19
N LEU A 132 -12.80 8.39 -3.23
CA LEU A 132 -12.75 8.87 -4.61
C LEU A 132 -14.13 9.37 -5.09
N GLY A 133 -15.22 8.93 -4.48
CA GLY A 133 -16.59 9.31 -4.84
C GLY A 133 -16.85 9.25 -6.36
N GLU A 134 -17.44 10.33 -6.87
CA GLU A 134 -17.81 10.53 -8.29
C GLU A 134 -16.62 10.90 -9.20
N SER A 135 -15.38 10.74 -8.75
CA SER A 135 -14.20 11.08 -9.56
C SER A 135 -14.12 10.28 -10.86
N THR A 136 -13.67 10.94 -11.92
CA THR A 136 -13.45 10.32 -13.24
C THR A 136 -12.10 9.61 -13.35
N CYS A 137 -11.32 9.52 -12.27
CA CYS A 137 -9.98 8.92 -12.24
C CYS A 137 -9.95 7.47 -12.73
N ARG A 138 -11.03 6.71 -12.52
CA ARG A 138 -11.15 5.29 -12.91
C ARG A 138 -11.52 5.09 -14.38
N THR A 139 -11.96 6.15 -15.06
CA THR A 139 -12.28 6.14 -16.50
C THR A 139 -11.17 6.77 -17.33
N GLY A 140 -9.97 6.88 -16.75
CA GLY A 140 -8.78 7.45 -17.41
C GLY A 140 -8.74 8.98 -17.45
N ARG A 141 -9.66 9.67 -16.77
CA ARG A 141 -9.68 11.14 -16.71
C ARG A 141 -9.39 11.59 -15.28
N HIS A 142 -8.12 11.82 -14.97
CA HIS A 142 -7.75 12.32 -13.65
C HIS A 142 -8.36 13.72 -13.42
N GLN A 143 -8.92 13.92 -12.23
CA GLN A 143 -9.31 15.24 -11.72
C GLN A 143 -8.38 15.58 -10.57
N SER A 144 -7.87 16.81 -10.55
CA SER A 144 -7.10 17.31 -9.42
C SER A 144 -7.92 17.22 -8.13
N TRP A 145 -7.22 17.18 -7.00
CA TRP A 145 -7.84 16.98 -5.69
C TRP A 145 -8.97 18.00 -5.46
N PRO A 146 -10.25 17.57 -5.39
CA PRO A 146 -11.37 18.52 -5.38
C PRO A 146 -11.40 19.46 -4.15
N ALA A 147 -10.75 19.07 -3.06
CA ALA A 147 -10.65 19.87 -1.84
C ALA A 147 -9.35 20.68 -1.73
N GLU A 148 -8.51 20.70 -2.77
CA GLU A 148 -7.22 21.41 -2.78
C GLU A 148 -7.35 22.88 -2.38
N SER A 149 -8.33 23.60 -2.95
CA SER A 149 -8.55 25.01 -2.62
C SER A 149 -8.89 25.24 -1.14
N ARG A 150 -9.66 24.34 -0.54
CA ARG A 150 -10.00 24.38 0.90
C ARG A 150 -8.79 24.05 1.77
N TYR A 151 -7.94 23.12 1.32
CA TYR A 151 -6.71 22.80 2.02
C TYR A 151 -5.71 23.95 1.99
N VAL A 152 -5.50 24.59 0.83
CA VAL A 152 -4.64 25.78 0.71
C VAL A 152 -5.14 26.88 1.64
N ALA A 153 -6.45 27.16 1.64
CA ALA A 153 -7.04 28.13 2.56
C ALA A 153 -6.84 27.76 4.05
N PHE A 154 -6.91 26.48 4.39
CA PHE A 154 -6.64 25.99 5.75
C PHE A 154 -5.19 26.22 6.16
N VAL A 155 -4.24 25.90 5.29
CA VAL A 155 -2.79 26.10 5.53
C VAL A 155 -2.48 27.60 5.68
N ASP A 156 -3.00 28.43 4.78
CA ASP A 156 -2.80 29.88 4.81
C ASP A 156 -3.47 30.55 6.02
N GLY A 157 -4.55 29.96 6.53
CA GLY A 157 -5.22 30.39 7.76
C GLY A 157 -4.50 29.94 9.04
N ALA A 158 -3.86 28.77 9.01
CA ALA A 158 -3.09 28.23 10.14
C ALA A 158 -1.69 28.88 10.28
N GLY A 159 -1.19 29.52 9.23
CA GLY A 159 0.05 30.30 9.24
C GLY A 159 -0.10 31.74 9.77
N ARG A 160 -1.27 32.12 10.30
CA ARG A 160 -1.51 33.42 10.96
C ARG A 160 -1.63 33.26 12.47
#